data_AF-A0A530YZJ8-F1
#
_entry.id   AF-A0A530YZJ8-F1
#
_cell.length_a   1.000
_cell.length_b   1.000
_cell.length_c   1.000
_cell.angle_alpha   90.00
_cell.angle_beta   90.00
_cell.angle_gamma   90.00
#
_symmetry.space_group_name_H-M   'P 1'
#
loop_
_entity.id
_entity.type
_entity.pdbx_description
1 polymer ?
#
loop_
_entity_poly.entity_id
_entity_poly.type
_entity_poly.pdbx_seq_one_letter_code
_entity_poly.pdbx_strand_id
1 'polypeptide(L)' 'MPKLVFARLADETHRLPHPFRPATDFPAEGQTIDREDPVWMQLINDGSLIVVEESSAPPLSSSPGSSLVGTPKRKEKN' A
#
# COMPACT_ATOMS: atom_id res chain seq x y z
N MET A 1 0.86 14.16 17.11
CA MET A 1 2.15 13.71 16.52
C MET A 1 1.72 12.54 15.65
N PRO A 2 1.96 12.57 14.33
CA PRO A 2 1.33 11.61 13.43
C PRO A 2 1.47 10.18 13.94
N LYS A 3 0.34 9.56 14.30
CA LYS A 3 0.31 8.20 14.86
C LYS A 3 0.23 7.23 13.70
N LEU A 4 1.40 6.93 13.13
CA LEU A 4 1.53 5.98 12.04
C LEU A 4 1.23 4.57 12.53
N VAL A 5 0.33 3.87 11.84
CA VAL A 5 -0.03 2.48 12.09
C VAL A 5 -0.03 1.71 10.79
N PHE A 6 0.28 0.41 10.86
CA PHE A 6 0.17 -0.46 9.70
C PHE A 6 -1.25 -1.03 9.64
N ALA A 7 -1.96 -0.70 8.57
CA ALA A 7 -3.33 -1.15 8.35
C ALA A 7 -3.46 -1.83 6.97
N ARG A 8 -4.25 -2.88 6.92
CA ARG A 8 -4.57 -3.62 5.70
C ARG A 8 -6.06 -3.64 5.42
N LEU A 9 -6.43 -4.02 4.19
CA LEU A 9 -7.84 -4.22 3.87
C LEU A 9 -8.45 -5.33 4.70
N ALA A 10 -9.66 -5.08 5.19
CA ALA A 10 -10.42 -6.11 5.88
C ALA A 10 -10.81 -7.26 4.94
N ASP A 11 -11.09 -6.91 3.69
CA ASP A 11 -11.41 -7.85 2.63
C ASP A 11 -10.47 -7.61 1.44
N GLU A 12 -9.62 -8.60 1.15
CA GLU A 12 -8.63 -8.53 0.08
C GLU A 12 -9.24 -8.52 -1.32
N THR A 13 -10.51 -8.91 -1.45
CA THR A 13 -11.23 -8.89 -2.72
C THR A 13 -11.90 -7.53 -2.98
N HIS A 14 -12.04 -6.71 -1.93
CA HIS A 14 -12.59 -5.36 -2.03
C HIS A 14 -11.52 -4.35 -2.40
N ARG A 15 -11.79 -3.54 -3.43
CA ARG A 15 -10.93 -2.41 -3.80
C ARG A 15 -11.43 -1.14 -3.13
N LEU A 16 -10.68 -0.66 -2.14
CA LEU A 16 -10.92 0.65 -1.55
C LEU A 16 -10.15 1.73 -2.33
N PRO A 17 -10.82 2.79 -2.80
CA PRO A 17 -10.14 3.90 -3.44
C PRO A 17 -9.28 4.65 -2.43
N HIS A 18 -8.03 4.93 -2.80
CA HIS A 18 -7.10 5.62 -1.92
C HIS A 18 -7.46 7.13 -1.85
N PRO A 19 -7.79 7.70 -0.68
CA PRO A 19 -8.34 9.05 -0.57
C PRO A 19 -7.38 10.17 -1.04
N PHE A 20 -6.07 9.98 -0.81
CA PHE A 20 -5.03 10.93 -1.23
C PHE A 20 -4.46 10.68 -2.63
N ARG A 21 -4.80 9.56 -3.27
CA ARG A 21 -4.25 9.14 -4.56
C ARG A 21 -5.40 8.79 -5.50
N PRO A 22 -5.91 9.76 -6.28
CA PRO A 22 -6.99 9.48 -7.21
C PRO A 22 -6.57 8.39 -8.21
N ALA A 23 -7.51 7.51 -8.56
CA ALA A 23 -7.30 6.34 -9.43
C ALA A 23 -6.28 5.30 -8.92
N THR A 24 -5.90 5.35 -7.64
CA THR A 24 -5.10 4.31 -6.99
C THR A 24 -5.94 3.61 -5.95
N ASP A 25 -5.91 2.28 -5.93
CA ASP A 25 -6.51 1.49 -4.86
C ASP A 25 -5.56 1.32 -3.67
N PHE A 26 -6.15 1.15 -2.49
CA PHE A 26 -5.41 0.80 -1.30
C PHE A 26 -4.91 -0.65 -1.41
N PRO A 27 -3.63 -0.93 -1.12
CA PRO A 27 -3.07 -2.27 -1.28
C PRO A 27 -3.69 -3.27 -0.30
N ALA A 28 -4.08 -4.45 -0.79
CA ALA A 28 -4.61 -5.54 0.03
C ALA A 28 -3.61 -6.05 1.07
N GLU A 29 -2.32 -6.01 0.75
CA GLU A 29 -1.23 -6.34 1.68
C GLU A 29 -1.13 -5.34 2.86
N GLY A 30 -1.74 -4.16 2.71
CA GLY A 30 -1.73 -3.09 3.68
C GLY A 30 -0.62 -2.07 3.48
N GLN A 31 -0.77 -0.91 4.12
CA GLN A 31 0.22 0.16 4.13
C GLN A 31 0.25 0.88 5.47
N THR A 32 1.29 1.70 5.64
CA THR A 32 1.37 2.63 6.76
C THR A 32 0.43 3.81 6.52
N ILE A 33 -0.50 4.04 7.44
CA ILE A 33 -1.42 5.17 7.42
C ILE A 33 -1.34 5.94 8.73
N ASP A 34 -1.78 7.19 8.70
CA ASP A 34 -1.89 7.99 9.90
C ASP A 34 -3.25 7.73 10.58
N ARG A 35 -3.23 7.20 11.80
CA ARG A 35 -4.43 6.88 12.56
C ARG A 35 -5.15 8.13 13.08
N GLU A 36 -4.44 9.25 13.23
CA GLU A 36 -5.06 10.51 13.68
C GLU A 36 -5.79 11.22 12.54
N ASP A 37 -5.52 10.85 11.28
CA ASP A 37 -6.23 11.42 10.13
C ASP A 37 -7.71 11.01 10.12
N PRO A 38 -8.63 11.97 9.96
CA PRO A 38 -10.07 11.70 10.03
C PRO A 38 -10.55 10.75 8.92
N VAL A 39 -9.90 10.73 7.75
CA VAL A 39 -10.30 9.85 6.65
C VAL A 39 -9.94 8.40 6.98
N TRP A 40 -8.71 8.17 7.41
CA TRP A 40 -8.25 6.84 7.82
C TRP A 40 -9.00 6.33 9.04
N MET A 41 -9.25 7.21 10.03
CA MET A 41 -10.02 6.87 11.22
C MET A 41 -11.43 6.41 10.86
N GLN A 42 -12.10 7.05 9.91
CA GLN A 42 -13.41 6.61 9.43
C GLN A 42 -13.34 5.24 8.75
N LEU A 43 -12.35 5.00 7.88
CA LEU A 43 -12.19 3.71 7.20
C LEU A 43 -11.91 2.56 8.17
N ILE A 44 -11.13 2.82 9.23
CA ILE A 44 -10.90 1.83 10.30
C ILE A 44 -12.20 1.57 11.07
N ASN A 45 -12.94 2.63 11.41
CA ASN A 45 -14.16 2.51 12.21
C ASN A 45 -15.33 1.87 11.43
N ASP A 46 -15.37 2.08 10.12
CA ASP A 46 -16.28 1.43 9.17
C ASP A 46 -16.00 -0.08 9.03
N GLY A 47 -14.79 -0.52 9.40
CA GLY A 47 -14.35 -1.90 9.23
C GLY A 47 -13.77 -2.18 7.84
N SER A 48 -13.61 -1.14 7.01
CA SER A 48 -12.92 -1.21 5.71
C SER A 48 -11.43 -1.53 5.87
N LEU A 49 -10.79 -1.04 6.93
CA LEU A 49 -9.38 -1.27 7.25
C LEU A 49 -9.19 -1.93 8.62
N ILE A 50 -8.27 -2.88 8.70
CA ILE A 50 -7.87 -3.56 9.94
C ILE A 50 -6.46 -3.12 10.29
N VAL A 51 -6.28 -2.58 11.50
CA VAL A 51 -4.96 -2.25 12.06
C VAL A 51 -4.29 -3.53 12.52
N VAL A 52 -3.17 -3.88 11.89
CA VAL A 52 -2.44 -5.14 12.16
C VAL A 52 -1.31 -4.90 13.15
N GLU A 53 -0.62 -3.77 13.02
CA GLU A 53 0.51 -3.46 13.88
C GLU A 53 0.52 -1.97 14.22
N GLU A 54 0.57 -1.64 15.50
CA GLU A 54 0.86 -0.27 15.97
C GLU A 54 2.37 -0.06 15.90
N SER A 55 2.92 -0.13 14.67
CA SER A 55 4.37 -0.11 14.46
C SER A 55 4.89 1.32 14.45
N SER A 56 5.77 1.61 15.40
CA SER A 56 6.47 2.89 15.61
C SER A 56 7.55 3.18 14.55
N ALA A 57 7.43 2.67 13.33
CA ALA A 57 8.34 2.96 12.21
C ALA A 57 7.70 2.55 10.87
N PRO A 58 7.95 3.29 9.77
CA PRO A 58 7.35 2.98 8.48
C PRO A 58 7.95 1.68 7.92
N PRO A 59 7.16 0.65 7.57
CA PRO A 59 7.57 -0.30 6.55
C PRO A 59 7.79 0.47 5.26
N LEU A 60 9.06 0.73 4.97
CA LEU A 60 9.53 1.07 3.64
C LEU A 60 8.89 0.07 2.69
N SER A 61 8.16 0.61 1.72
CA SER A 61 7.63 -0.09 0.56
C SER A 61 8.77 -0.88 -0.11
N SER A 62 9.03 -2.08 0.39
CA SER A 62 9.80 -3.10 -0.30
C SER A 62 8.83 -3.70 -1.30
N SER A 63 8.72 -3.05 -2.45
CA SER A 63 8.27 -3.71 -3.67
C SER A 63 9.26 -4.85 -3.95
N PRO A 64 8.91 -6.13 -3.73
CA PRO A 64 9.79 -7.21 -4.12
C PRO A 64 9.48 -7.52 -5.59
N GLY A 65 10.32 -7.03 -6.49
CA GLY A 65 10.52 -7.60 -7.82
C GLY A 65 9.31 -7.71 -8.75
N SER A 66 9.20 -6.76 -9.67
CA SER A 66 8.79 -7.12 -11.04
C SER A 66 10.05 -7.57 -11.80
N SER A 67 10.45 -8.81 -11.59
CA SER A 67 11.46 -9.50 -12.38
C SER A 67 10.90 -9.91 -13.76
N LEU A 68 11.78 -9.81 -14.77
CA LEU A 68 11.85 -10.61 -16.02
C LEU A 68 10.94 -10.25 -17.22
N VAL A 69 11.55 -9.61 -18.23
CA VAL A 69 11.61 -10.19 -19.58
C VAL A 69 12.92 -9.81 -20.28
N GLY A 70 13.68 -10.82 -20.70
CA GLY A 70 14.96 -10.66 -21.38
C GLY A 70 14.83 -10.48 -22.89
N THR A 71 15.88 -9.91 -23.49
CA THR A 71 16.24 -10.17 -24.89
C THR A 71 17.75 -9.99 -25.06
N PRO A 72 18.52 -11.05 -25.34
CA PRO A 72 19.85 -10.94 -25.94
C PRO A 72 19.71 -10.98 -27.48
N LYS A 73 20.06 -9.90 -28.16
CA LYS A 73 20.23 -9.85 -29.63
C LYS A 73 20.83 -8.49 -29.96
N ARG A 74 21.84 -8.28 -30.81
CA ARG A 74 22.74 -9.06 -31.67
C ARG A 74 23.63 -7.99 -32.33
N LYS A 75 24.87 -8.33 -32.70
CA LYS A 75 25.82 -7.52 -33.48
C LYS A 75 25.16 -6.67 -34.60
N GLU A 76 25.66 -5.44 -34.81
CA GLU A 76 25.99 -4.83 -36.13
C GLU A 76 26.61 -3.44 -35.87
N LYS A 77 27.93 -3.22 -35.97
CA LYS A 77 28.69 -2.76 -37.15
C LYS A 77 28.06 -1.58 -37.90
N ASN A 78 28.59 -0.37 -37.69
CA ASN A 78 28.94 0.53 -38.78
C ASN A 78 30.11 1.44 -38.37
#